data_AF-A0A7C5EQ73-F1
#
_entry.id   AF-A0A7C5EQ73-F1
#
_cell.length_a   1.000
_cell.length_b   1.000
_cell.length_c   1.000
_cell.angle_alpha   90.00
_cell.angle_beta   90.00
_cell.angle_gamma   90.00
#
_symmetry.space_group_name_H-M   'P 1'
#
loop_
_entity.id
_entity.type
_entity.pdbx_description
1 polymer ?
#
loop_
_entity_poly.entity_id
_entity_poly.type
_entity_poly.pdbx_seq_one_letter_code
_entity_poly.pdbx_strand_id
1 'polypeptide(L)'
;MFWEAAEGGLGILSRLADDPTLLPRVAREALGICHFNPEGEDERPPRVLEDGRTEGCARACYDCLLAYYNQRDHPYLDRHRVQDLLLALAQGIRERKVGKRSREAQYRWLLERTDPASELERRFLEHLYRTGRRLPDYAQPHLADYPARPDFYYEAARACVFCDGAVHDQPEVAAEDRCIRAALRDRGYRVVEIRYDQGLEEQLARYQDLFGG
;
A
#
# COMPACT_ATOMS: atom_id res chain seq x y z
N MET A 1 -24.17 18.73 13.01
CA MET A 1 -23.85 17.89 14.18
C MET A 1 -24.16 16.47 13.79
N PHE A 2 -23.15 15.64 13.52
CA PHE A 2 -23.38 14.21 13.32
C PHE A 2 -22.53 13.46 14.33
N TRP A 3 -23.26 12.91 15.29
CA TRP A 3 -22.85 11.87 16.23
C TRP A 3 -22.75 10.54 15.46
N GLU A 4 -21.68 9.78 15.68
CA GLU A 4 -21.61 8.38 15.28
C GLU A 4 -21.63 7.49 16.53
N ALA A 5 -22.73 6.75 16.69
CA ALA A 5 -22.77 5.55 17.49
C ALA A 5 -22.63 4.36 16.52
N ALA A 6 -21.80 3.40 16.92
CA ALA A 6 -21.45 2.16 16.24
C ALA A 6 -22.56 1.54 15.37
N GLU A 7 -22.39 1.53 14.04
CA GLU A 7 -23.02 0.56 13.11
C GLU A 7 -22.47 0.76 11.68
N GLY A 8 -21.76 -0.26 11.13
CA GLY A 8 -21.55 -0.45 9.69
C GLY A 8 -20.76 0.64 8.92
N GLY A 9 -19.43 0.54 8.88
CA GLY A 9 -18.57 1.46 8.13
C GLY A 9 -18.93 1.54 6.63
N LEU A 10 -19.30 2.74 6.17
CA LEU A 10 -19.70 3.11 4.80
C LEU A 10 -18.58 2.98 3.73
N GLY A 11 -17.64 2.06 3.90
CA GLY A 11 -16.50 1.89 2.98
C GLY A 11 -15.53 3.07 3.00
N ILE A 12 -15.59 3.96 4.00
CA ILE A 12 -14.65 5.10 4.13
C ILE A 12 -13.21 4.62 4.25
N LEU A 13 -12.99 3.53 4.99
CA LEU A 13 -11.67 2.90 5.10
C LEU A 13 -11.21 2.31 3.76
N SER A 14 -12.11 1.67 3.00
CA SER A 14 -11.81 1.20 1.64
C SER A 14 -11.47 2.37 0.73
N ARG A 15 -12.24 3.46 0.77
CA ARG A 15 -11.98 4.66 -0.04
C ARG A 15 -10.65 5.33 0.31
N LEU A 16 -10.28 5.35 1.59
CA LEU A 16 -8.98 5.84 2.04
C LEU A 16 -7.82 4.92 1.59
N ALA A 17 -8.07 3.63 1.41
CA ALA A 17 -7.10 2.67 0.90
C ALA A 17 -6.98 2.74 -0.64
N ASP A 18 -8.09 2.95 -1.34
CA ASP A 18 -8.17 2.92 -2.80
C ASP A 18 -7.78 4.26 -3.45
N ASP A 19 -7.95 5.40 -2.76
CA ASP A 19 -7.54 6.72 -3.27
C ASP A 19 -6.26 7.21 -2.56
N PRO A 20 -5.09 7.15 -3.21
CA PRO A 20 -3.81 7.51 -2.61
C PRO A 20 -3.71 9.01 -2.25
N THR A 21 -4.66 9.83 -2.69
CA THR A 21 -4.72 11.27 -2.38
C THR A 21 -5.52 11.57 -1.11
N LEU A 22 -6.39 10.66 -0.65
CA LEU A 22 -7.27 10.93 0.50
C LEU A 22 -6.54 10.82 1.84
N LEU A 23 -5.75 9.76 2.05
CA LEU A 23 -5.01 9.60 3.31
C LEU A 23 -4.07 10.78 3.62
N PRO A 24 -3.33 11.34 2.64
CA PRO A 24 -2.50 12.52 2.88
C PRO A 24 -3.31 13.77 3.20
N ARG A 25 -4.51 13.92 2.63
CA ARG A 25 -5.41 15.02 2.97
C ARG A 25 -5.91 14.91 4.40
N VAL A 26 -6.33 13.71 4.82
CA VAL A 26 -6.75 13.45 6.21
C VAL A 26 -5.60 13.72 7.18
N ALA A 27 -4.38 13.30 6.85
CA ALA A 27 -3.22 13.52 7.70
C ALA A 27 -2.88 15.02 7.86
N ARG A 28 -3.00 15.83 6.80
CA ARG A 28 -2.83 17.30 6.89
C ARG A 28 -3.87 17.95 7.77
N GLU A 29 -5.13 17.52 7.66
CA GLU A 29 -6.20 18.02 8.52
C GLU A 29 -5.93 17.66 9.99
N ALA A 30 -5.49 16.42 10.25
CA ALA A 30 -5.13 15.96 11.59
C ALA A 30 -3.93 16.73 12.19
N LEU A 31 -2.94 17.13 11.38
CA LEU A 31 -1.85 18.03 11.80
C LEU A 31 -2.41 19.37 12.27
N GLY A 32 -3.30 19.99 11.48
CA GLY A 32 -3.93 21.26 11.83
C GLY A 32 -4.76 21.18 13.11
N ILE A 33 -5.54 20.11 13.29
CA ILE A 33 -6.27 19.82 14.55
C ILE A 33 -5.29 19.72 15.72
N CYS A 34 -4.12 19.10 15.52
CA CYS A 34 -3.06 19.01 16.51
C CYS A 34 -2.19 20.29 16.64
N HIS A 35 -2.61 21.40 16.04
CA HIS A 35 -1.91 22.71 16.02
C HIS A 35 -0.51 22.65 15.42
N PHE A 36 -0.30 21.80 14.43
CA PHE A 36 0.90 21.81 13.62
C PHE A 36 0.60 22.39 12.24
N ASN A 37 1.54 23.18 11.72
CA ASN A 37 1.49 23.60 10.32
C ASN A 37 1.86 22.44 9.36
N PRO A 38 1.73 22.61 8.03
CA PRO A 38 2.05 21.56 7.06
C PRO A 38 3.51 21.05 7.12
N GLU A 39 4.43 21.88 7.60
CA GLU A 39 5.84 21.57 7.81
C GLU A 39 6.10 20.88 9.15
N GLY A 40 5.08 20.81 10.03
CA GLY A 40 5.14 20.18 11.33
C GLY A 40 5.53 21.13 12.46
N GLU A 41 5.67 22.43 12.23
CA GLU A 41 5.98 23.39 13.28
C GLU A 41 4.77 23.58 14.20
N ASP A 42 5.03 23.65 15.51
CA ASP A 42 3.98 23.85 16.51
C ASP A 42 3.51 25.30 16.51
N GLU A 43 2.24 25.52 16.15
CA GLU A 43 1.61 26.84 16.08
C GLU A 43 1.06 27.30 17.43
N ARG A 44 0.91 26.39 18.41
CA ARG A 44 0.42 26.71 19.76
C ARG A 44 1.34 26.15 20.86
N PRO A 45 2.65 26.47 20.84
CA PRO A 45 3.59 25.95 21.83
C PRO A 45 3.25 26.50 23.22
N PRO A 46 3.47 25.71 24.29
CA PRO A 46 3.25 26.18 25.66
C PRO A 46 4.21 27.32 26.00
N ARG A 47 3.67 28.41 26.58
CA ARG A 47 4.44 29.60 27.00
C ARG A 47 4.05 29.98 28.42
N VAL A 48 5.05 30.30 29.24
CA VAL A 48 4.82 30.83 30.59
C VAL A 48 4.74 32.35 30.49
N LEU A 49 3.62 32.91 30.94
CA LEU A 49 3.38 34.35 31.00
C LEU A 49 4.07 34.95 32.23
N GLU A 50 4.24 36.27 32.24
CA GLU A 50 4.89 37.02 33.34
C GLU A 50 4.18 36.84 34.69
N ASP A 51 2.87 36.55 34.67
CA ASP A 51 2.05 36.30 35.85
C ASP A 51 2.05 34.82 36.32
N GLY A 52 2.88 33.98 35.70
CA GLY A 52 3.05 32.57 36.04
C GLY A 52 2.02 31.62 35.41
N ARG A 53 1.05 32.13 34.63
CA ARG A 53 0.12 31.26 33.88
C ARG A 53 0.78 30.64 32.66
N THR A 54 0.29 29.48 32.24
CA THR A 54 0.71 28.84 30.98
C THR A 54 -0.34 29.04 29.91
N GLU A 55 0.07 29.58 28.76
CA GLU A 55 -0.74 29.70 27.54
C GLU A 55 -0.28 28.65 26.52
N GLY A 56 -1.12 28.30 25.55
CA GLY A 56 -0.81 27.33 24.50
C GLY A 56 -1.15 25.89 24.88
N CYS A 57 -0.81 24.95 24.01
CA CYS A 57 -1.19 23.55 24.13
C CYS A 57 0.02 22.67 24.47
N ALA A 58 0.20 22.36 25.77
CA ALA A 58 1.38 21.63 26.24
C ALA A 58 1.41 20.14 25.83
N ARG A 59 0.27 19.45 25.92
CA ARG A 59 0.15 18.01 25.57
C ARG A 59 -1.08 17.73 24.74
N ALA A 60 -2.23 18.20 25.21
CA ALA A 60 -3.50 18.17 24.52
C ALA A 60 -4.43 19.21 25.13
N CYS A 61 -5.40 19.71 24.36
CA CYS A 61 -6.45 20.61 24.80
C CYS A 61 -7.79 20.22 24.15
N TYR A 62 -8.87 20.87 24.57
CA TYR A 62 -10.22 20.65 24.02
C TYR A 62 -10.39 21.10 22.56
N ASP A 63 -9.46 21.90 22.05
CA ASP A 63 -9.44 22.29 20.63
C ASP A 63 -8.76 21.22 19.75
N CYS A 64 -8.11 20.20 20.33
CA CYS A 64 -7.41 19.14 19.58
C CYS A 64 -7.87 17.72 19.94
N LEU A 65 -7.35 17.12 21.02
CA LEU A 65 -7.53 15.71 21.35
C LEU A 65 -8.45 15.47 22.56
N LEU A 66 -8.68 16.48 23.41
CA LEU A 66 -9.50 16.29 24.60
C LEU A 66 -10.98 16.44 24.26
N ALA A 67 -11.78 15.51 24.75
CA ALA A 67 -13.23 15.57 24.73
C ALA A 67 -13.78 15.09 26.08
N TYR A 68 -15.03 15.43 26.39
CA TYR A 68 -15.65 14.98 27.65
C TYR A 68 -15.75 13.44 27.72
N TYR A 69 -15.97 12.77 26.58
CA TYR A 69 -16.13 11.31 26.56
C TYR A 69 -14.81 10.55 26.76
N ASN A 70 -13.65 11.15 26.46
CA ASN A 70 -12.33 10.52 26.60
C ASN A 70 -11.57 10.98 27.86
N GLN A 71 -12.28 11.50 28.87
CA GLN A 71 -11.70 12.07 30.10
C GLN A 71 -10.76 11.12 30.84
N ARG A 72 -11.06 9.81 30.82
CA ARG A 72 -10.22 8.77 31.45
C ARG A 72 -8.87 8.61 30.75
N ASP A 73 -8.79 9.00 29.48
CA ASP A 73 -7.60 8.84 28.64
C ASP A 73 -6.72 10.10 28.60
N HIS A 74 -7.22 11.24 29.10
CA HIS A 74 -6.50 12.53 29.12
C HIS A 74 -5.04 12.44 29.58
N PRO A 75 -4.67 11.66 30.63
CA PRO A 75 -3.27 11.54 31.07
C PRO A 75 -2.33 10.92 30.02
N TYR A 76 -2.86 10.16 29.08
CA TYR A 76 -2.12 9.43 28.06
C TYR A 76 -2.07 10.16 26.70
N LEU A 77 -2.93 11.16 26.50
CA LEU A 77 -2.98 11.92 25.26
C LEU A 77 -1.82 12.91 25.17
N ASP A 78 -1.17 12.92 24.02
CA ASP A 78 -0.07 13.82 23.69
C ASP A 78 0.01 14.00 22.17
N ARG A 79 -0.29 15.21 21.70
CA ARG A 79 -0.31 15.56 20.27
C ARG A 79 1.05 15.43 19.60
N HIS A 80 2.15 15.61 20.33
CA HIS A 80 3.49 15.52 19.76
C HIS A 80 3.86 14.08 19.37
N ARG A 81 3.26 13.08 20.03
CA ARG A 81 3.56 11.66 19.74
C ARG A 81 3.08 11.19 18.37
N VAL A 82 2.11 11.88 17.79
CA VAL A 82 1.54 11.54 16.47
C VAL A 82 2.10 12.41 15.35
N GLN A 83 2.85 13.46 15.67
CA GLN A 83 3.36 14.45 14.72
C GLN A 83 4.17 13.79 13.59
N ASP A 84 5.19 13.01 13.92
CA ASP A 84 6.05 12.34 12.93
C ASP A 84 5.25 11.40 12.01
N LEU A 85 4.30 10.66 12.59
CA LEU A 85 3.43 9.76 11.82
C LEU A 85 2.53 10.56 10.87
N LEU A 86 1.91 11.63 11.36
CA LEU A 86 1.03 12.47 10.55
C LEU A 86 1.80 13.18 9.44
N LEU A 87 3.02 13.67 9.70
CA LEU A 87 3.90 14.23 8.67
C LEU A 87 4.25 13.18 7.60
N ALA A 88 4.59 11.96 8.02
CA ALA A 88 4.87 10.87 7.09
C ALA A 88 3.65 10.54 6.21
N LEU A 89 2.45 10.52 6.78
CA LEU A 89 1.21 10.28 6.04
C LEU A 89 0.83 11.46 5.14
N ALA A 90 1.03 12.70 5.59
CA ALA A 90 0.74 13.94 4.86
C ALA A 90 1.62 14.12 3.62
N GLN A 91 2.81 13.51 3.61
CA GLN A 91 3.70 13.47 2.44
C GLN A 91 3.21 12.53 1.34
N GLY A 92 2.13 11.78 1.56
CA GLY A 92 1.72 10.72 0.66
C GLY A 92 2.24 9.37 1.11
N ILE A 93 1.43 8.33 0.93
CA ILE A 93 1.99 7.09 0.40
C ILE A 93 2.47 7.50 -0.99
N ARG A 94 3.73 7.94 -1.12
CA ARG A 94 4.38 7.90 -2.42
C ARG A 94 4.14 6.48 -2.87
N GLU A 95 3.49 6.28 -4.04
CA GLU A 95 3.59 5.02 -4.75
C GLU A 95 4.99 4.51 -4.49
N ARG A 96 5.15 3.35 -3.84
CA ARG A 96 6.47 2.80 -3.59
C ARG A 96 7.12 2.72 -4.96
N LYS A 97 7.93 3.72 -5.25
CA LYS A 97 8.75 3.82 -6.42
C LYS A 97 9.73 2.69 -6.24
N VAL A 98 9.45 1.56 -6.87
CA VAL A 98 10.37 0.44 -6.93
C VAL A 98 11.57 0.92 -7.74
N GLY A 99 12.53 1.50 -7.03
CA GLY A 99 13.51 2.40 -7.63
C GLY A 99 12.88 3.70 -8.13
N LYS A 100 13.70 4.72 -8.35
CA LYS A 100 13.36 6.12 -8.68
C LYS A 100 12.44 6.36 -9.92
N ARG A 101 11.88 5.32 -10.54
CA ARG A 101 11.16 5.33 -11.83
C ARG A 101 9.74 5.88 -11.71
N SER A 102 9.27 6.58 -12.74
CA SER A 102 7.84 6.85 -12.93
C SER A 102 7.11 5.57 -13.32
N ARG A 103 5.78 5.53 -13.22
CA ARG A 103 4.97 4.38 -13.65
C ARG A 103 5.28 3.93 -15.09
N GLU A 104 5.39 4.88 -16.01
CA GLU A 104 5.74 4.56 -17.40
C GLU A 104 7.17 4.04 -17.54
N ALA A 105 8.12 4.61 -16.79
CA ALA A 105 9.48 4.09 -16.76
C ALA A 105 9.57 2.69 -16.11
N GLN A 106 8.73 2.39 -15.11
CA GLN A 106 8.62 1.06 -14.51
C GLN A 106 8.02 0.07 -15.50
N TYR A 107 6.94 0.44 -16.21
CA TYR A 107 6.35 -0.39 -17.25
C TYR A 107 7.36 -0.75 -18.34
N ARG A 108 8.09 0.23 -18.88
CA ARG A 108 9.13 -0.03 -19.89
C ARG A 108 10.26 -0.89 -19.33
N TRP A 109 10.70 -0.63 -18.09
CA TRP A 109 11.75 -1.40 -17.43
C TRP A 109 11.36 -2.87 -17.22
N LEU A 110 10.09 -3.13 -16.85
CA LEU A 110 9.54 -4.48 -16.74
C LEU A 110 9.48 -5.12 -18.13
N LEU A 111 8.96 -4.40 -19.13
CA LEU A 111 8.80 -4.90 -20.49
C LEU A 111 10.12 -5.38 -21.12
N GLU A 112 11.22 -4.65 -20.85
CA GLU A 112 12.58 -5.02 -21.28
C GLU A 112 13.13 -6.29 -20.62
N ARG A 113 12.58 -6.70 -19.48
CA ARG A 113 13.05 -7.84 -18.66
C ARG A 113 12.16 -9.07 -18.74
N THR A 114 10.96 -8.90 -19.28
CA THR A 114 10.07 -9.98 -19.71
C THR A 114 10.69 -10.80 -20.83
N ASP A 115 10.34 -12.09 -20.92
CA ASP A 115 10.76 -12.92 -22.03
C ASP A 115 10.12 -12.40 -23.35
N PRO A 116 10.92 -12.07 -24.38
CA PRO A 116 10.37 -11.68 -25.67
C PRO A 116 9.46 -12.72 -26.33
N ALA A 117 9.68 -14.01 -26.03
CA ALA A 117 8.90 -15.12 -26.56
C ALA A 117 7.58 -15.35 -25.80
N SER A 118 7.40 -14.74 -24.63
CA SER A 118 6.19 -14.89 -23.81
C SER A 118 5.18 -13.78 -24.11
N GLU A 119 4.29 -14.03 -25.08
CA GLU A 119 3.20 -13.09 -25.41
C GLU A 119 2.26 -12.87 -24.22
N LEU A 120 2.06 -13.90 -23.39
CA LEU A 120 1.19 -13.83 -22.21
C LEU A 120 1.68 -12.81 -21.19
N GLU A 121 2.98 -12.82 -20.87
CA GLU A 121 3.57 -11.88 -19.92
C GLU A 121 3.44 -10.42 -20.42
N ARG A 122 3.66 -10.19 -21.72
CA ARG A 122 3.49 -8.85 -22.33
C ARG A 122 2.05 -8.38 -22.24
N ARG A 123 1.10 -9.24 -22.62
CA ARG A 123 -0.33 -8.93 -22.56
C ARG A 123 -0.78 -8.66 -21.13
N PHE A 124 -0.27 -9.41 -20.16
CA PHE A 124 -0.53 -9.20 -18.74
C PHE A 124 -0.03 -7.83 -18.27
N LEU A 125 1.23 -7.48 -18.54
CA LEU A 125 1.80 -6.18 -18.18
C LEU A 125 1.08 -5.01 -18.87
N GLU A 126 0.80 -5.12 -20.17
CA GLU A 126 0.08 -4.09 -20.92
C GLU A 126 -1.30 -3.86 -20.32
N HIS A 127 -2.00 -4.94 -19.99
CA HIS A 127 -3.33 -4.87 -19.40
C HIS A 127 -3.32 -4.17 -18.04
N LEU A 128 -2.37 -4.52 -17.16
CA LEU A 128 -2.17 -3.82 -15.88
C LEU A 128 -1.83 -2.34 -16.08
N TYR A 129 -0.99 -2.03 -17.07
CA TYR A 129 -0.61 -0.66 -17.38
C TYR A 129 -1.82 0.18 -17.79
N ARG A 130 -2.58 -0.31 -18.80
CA ARG A 130 -3.73 0.38 -19.40
C ARG A 130 -4.91 0.54 -18.45
N THR A 131 -5.13 -0.42 -17.57
CA THR A 131 -6.23 -0.38 -16.59
C THR A 131 -5.88 0.43 -15.34
N GLY A 132 -4.67 0.99 -15.24
CA GLY A 132 -4.24 1.76 -14.08
C GLY A 132 -3.91 0.90 -12.84
N ARG A 133 -3.95 -0.43 -12.97
CA ARG A 133 -3.67 -1.39 -11.88
C ARG A 133 -2.21 -1.34 -11.43
N ARG A 134 -1.95 -1.84 -10.22
CA ARG A 134 -0.60 -1.86 -9.63
C ARG A 134 0.34 -2.74 -10.47
N LEU A 135 1.44 -2.16 -10.94
CA LEU A 135 2.47 -2.89 -11.68
C LEU A 135 3.34 -3.72 -10.73
N PRO A 136 3.90 -4.85 -11.20
CA PRO A 136 4.88 -5.61 -10.44
C PRO A 136 6.11 -4.78 -10.05
N ASP A 137 6.72 -5.16 -8.94
CA ASP A 137 7.93 -4.53 -8.46
C ASP A 137 9.15 -5.02 -9.27
N TYR A 138 9.20 -6.32 -9.57
CA TYR A 138 10.28 -6.96 -10.34
C TYR A 138 9.75 -7.91 -11.41
N ALA A 139 10.49 -8.05 -12.51
CA ALA A 139 10.31 -9.09 -13.52
C ALA A 139 11.47 -10.09 -13.44
N GLN A 140 11.16 -11.38 -13.52
CA GLN A 140 12.12 -12.50 -13.44
C GLN A 140 13.15 -12.41 -12.30
N PRO A 141 12.76 -12.03 -11.05
CA PRO A 141 13.73 -11.89 -9.98
C PRO A 141 14.27 -13.23 -9.51
N HIS A 142 15.50 -13.19 -9.01
CA HIS A 142 16.04 -14.26 -8.18
C HIS A 142 15.50 -14.12 -6.76
N LEU A 143 14.78 -15.13 -6.28
CA LEU A 143 14.39 -15.19 -4.87
C LEU A 143 15.60 -15.62 -4.03
N ALA A 144 15.84 -14.93 -2.93
CA ALA A 144 16.98 -15.21 -2.04
C ALA A 144 16.86 -16.59 -1.36
N ASP A 145 15.62 -17.01 -1.08
CA ASP A 145 15.33 -18.15 -0.20
C ASP A 145 14.93 -19.42 -0.96
N TYR A 146 14.81 -19.35 -2.30
CA TYR A 146 14.42 -20.49 -3.14
C TYR A 146 14.86 -20.29 -4.60
N PRO A 147 15.36 -21.32 -5.30
CA PRO A 147 15.82 -21.21 -6.69
C PRO A 147 14.66 -21.20 -7.71
N ALA A 148 13.55 -20.52 -7.41
CA ALA A 148 12.49 -20.26 -8.38
C ALA A 148 12.67 -18.87 -9.00
N ARG A 149 12.29 -18.77 -10.28
CA ARG A 149 12.22 -17.50 -11.01
C ARG A 149 10.75 -17.27 -11.38
N PRO A 150 10.00 -16.51 -10.57
CA PRO A 150 8.66 -16.10 -10.98
C PRO A 150 8.75 -15.07 -12.12
N ASP A 151 7.74 -15.01 -12.98
CA ASP A 151 7.72 -14.05 -14.09
C ASP A 151 7.62 -12.62 -13.54
N PHE A 152 6.77 -12.43 -12.52
CA PHE A 152 6.66 -11.17 -11.81
C PHE A 152 6.63 -11.34 -10.29
N TYR A 153 7.07 -10.31 -9.58
CA TYR A 153 7.11 -10.31 -8.12
C TYR A 153 6.62 -8.99 -7.53
N TYR A 154 5.76 -9.11 -6.52
CA TYR A 154 5.32 -8.02 -5.67
C TYR A 154 5.96 -8.16 -4.29
N GLU A 155 6.91 -7.30 -3.98
CA GLU A 155 7.70 -7.33 -2.76
C GLU A 155 6.83 -7.08 -1.52
N ALA A 156 5.96 -6.07 -1.58
CA ALA A 156 5.10 -5.69 -0.46
C ALA A 156 4.15 -6.81 -0.02
N ALA A 157 3.67 -7.63 -0.98
CA ALA A 157 2.76 -8.74 -0.73
C ALA A 157 3.47 -10.10 -0.67
N ARG A 158 4.81 -10.13 -0.82
CA ARG A 158 5.61 -11.35 -1.05
C ARG A 158 4.95 -12.29 -2.06
N ALA A 159 4.44 -11.73 -3.16
CA ALA A 159 3.66 -12.47 -4.13
C ALA A 159 4.43 -12.74 -5.43
N CYS A 160 4.46 -13.99 -5.83
CA CYS A 160 5.04 -14.49 -7.06
C CYS A 160 3.92 -14.73 -8.08
N VAL A 161 4.01 -14.09 -9.23
CA VAL A 161 3.09 -14.31 -10.35
C VAL A 161 3.78 -15.19 -11.39
N PHE A 162 3.11 -16.24 -11.79
CA PHE A 162 3.50 -17.15 -12.86
C PHE A 162 2.50 -17.03 -14.02
N CYS A 163 3.00 -16.76 -15.21
CA CYS A 163 2.26 -16.62 -16.46
C CYS A 163 2.40 -17.92 -17.27
N ASP A 164 1.46 -18.84 -17.05
CA ASP A 164 1.48 -20.16 -17.66
C ASP A 164 0.96 -20.12 -19.09
N GLY A 165 1.90 -20.14 -20.05
CA GLY A 165 1.63 -20.38 -21.46
C GLY A 165 1.25 -21.84 -21.76
N ALA A 166 0.91 -22.14 -23.02
CA ALA A 166 0.48 -23.47 -23.46
C ALA A 166 1.52 -24.59 -23.21
N VAL A 167 2.80 -24.26 -23.08
CA VAL A 167 3.86 -25.23 -22.77
C VAL A 167 3.72 -25.84 -21.37
N HIS A 168 3.03 -25.15 -20.45
CA HIS A 168 2.80 -25.61 -19.08
C HIS A 168 1.68 -26.66 -18.96
N ASP A 169 0.98 -26.97 -20.06
CA ASP A 169 -0.03 -28.04 -20.08
C ASP A 169 0.58 -29.44 -20.20
N GLN A 170 1.86 -29.52 -20.53
CA GLN A 170 2.58 -30.79 -20.56
C GLN A 170 2.64 -31.37 -19.14
N PRO A 171 2.27 -32.65 -18.94
CA PRO A 171 2.08 -33.22 -17.60
C PRO A 171 3.36 -33.22 -16.76
N GLU A 172 4.52 -33.31 -17.41
CA GLU A 172 5.85 -33.25 -16.80
C GLU A 172 6.13 -31.83 -16.25
N VAL A 173 5.92 -30.80 -17.08
CA VAL A 173 6.09 -29.38 -16.71
C VAL A 173 5.09 -29.00 -15.62
N ALA A 174 3.83 -29.41 -15.76
CA ALA A 174 2.78 -29.15 -14.78
C ALA A 174 3.08 -29.79 -13.42
N ALA A 175 3.72 -30.96 -13.39
CA ALA A 175 4.11 -31.61 -12.14
C ALA A 175 5.24 -30.86 -11.43
N GLU A 176 6.24 -30.40 -12.19
CA GLU A 176 7.35 -29.60 -11.66
C GLU A 176 6.86 -28.26 -11.12
N ASP A 177 5.99 -27.57 -11.86
CA ASP A 177 5.37 -26.32 -11.44
C ASP A 177 4.60 -26.47 -10.12
N ARG A 178 3.81 -27.54 -9.98
CA ARG A 178 3.08 -27.81 -8.73
C ARG A 178 4.03 -27.97 -7.54
N CYS A 179 5.15 -28.69 -7.70
CA CYS A 179 6.15 -28.87 -6.65
C CYS A 179 6.80 -27.53 -6.27
N ILE A 180 7.20 -26.72 -7.25
CA ILE A 180 7.81 -25.40 -7.02
C ILE A 180 6.82 -24.48 -6.28
N ARG A 181 5.56 -24.43 -6.73
CA ARG A 181 4.52 -23.57 -6.14
C ARG A 181 4.17 -23.98 -4.73
N ALA A 182 4.09 -25.28 -4.44
CA ALA A 182 3.90 -25.78 -3.08
C ALA A 182 5.05 -25.34 -2.17
N ALA A 183 6.30 -25.53 -2.61
CA ALA A 183 7.48 -25.14 -1.84
C ALA A 183 7.57 -23.63 -1.58
N LEU A 184 7.07 -22.79 -2.49
CA LEU A 184 6.97 -21.34 -2.31
C LEU A 184 5.88 -20.97 -1.29
N ARG A 185 4.70 -21.60 -1.35
CA ARG A 185 3.63 -21.38 -0.37
C ARG A 185 4.07 -21.76 1.03
N ASP A 186 4.77 -22.88 1.20
CA ASP A 186 5.31 -23.31 2.49
C ASP A 186 6.33 -22.33 3.08
N ARG A 187 7.00 -21.55 2.23
CA ARG A 187 7.92 -20.47 2.61
C ARG A 187 7.24 -19.11 2.82
N GLY A 188 5.91 -19.08 2.81
CA GLY A 188 5.11 -17.88 3.04
C GLY A 188 5.05 -16.93 1.84
N TYR A 189 5.38 -17.40 0.63
CA TYR A 189 5.10 -16.64 -0.59
C TYR A 189 3.66 -16.85 -1.03
N ARG A 190 3.03 -15.77 -1.49
CA ARG A 190 1.74 -15.87 -2.18
C ARG A 190 2.00 -16.23 -3.64
N VAL A 191 1.42 -17.32 -4.11
CA VAL A 191 1.59 -17.78 -5.50
C VAL A 191 0.32 -17.45 -6.28
N VAL A 192 0.48 -16.70 -7.36
CA VAL A 192 -0.57 -16.29 -8.30
C VAL A 192 -0.29 -16.93 -9.65
N GLU A 193 -1.28 -17.59 -10.21
CA GLU A 193 -1.17 -18.35 -11.45
C GLU A 193 -2.09 -17.68 -12.48
N ILE A 194 -1.50 -17.19 -13.58
CA ILE A 194 -2.20 -16.56 -14.69
C ILE A 194 -2.09 -17.49 -15.89
N ARG A 195 -3.22 -18.04 -16.30
CA ARG A 195 -3.34 -18.99 -17.38
C ARG A 195 -3.62 -18.30 -18.71
N TYR A 196 -3.01 -18.79 -19.79
CA TYR A 196 -3.22 -18.28 -21.15
C TYR A 196 -4.64 -18.55 -21.70
N ASP A 197 -5.29 -19.62 -21.23
CA ASP A 197 -6.59 -20.12 -21.70
C ASP A 197 -7.79 -19.48 -20.97
N GLN A 198 -7.54 -18.64 -19.97
CA GLN A 198 -8.56 -17.95 -19.19
C GLN A 198 -8.54 -16.43 -19.44
N GLY A 199 -9.69 -15.78 -19.28
CA GLY A 199 -9.79 -14.32 -19.38
C GLY A 199 -8.91 -13.62 -18.35
N LEU A 200 -7.99 -12.75 -18.82
CA LEU A 200 -7.09 -11.99 -17.94
C LEU A 200 -7.85 -11.17 -16.89
N GLU A 201 -8.94 -10.51 -17.28
CA GLU A 201 -9.73 -9.67 -16.36
C GLU A 201 -10.38 -10.50 -15.24
N GLU A 202 -10.92 -11.68 -15.55
CA GLU A 202 -11.52 -12.56 -14.55
C GLU A 202 -10.48 -13.07 -13.55
N GLN A 203 -9.29 -13.42 -14.04
CA GLN A 203 -8.18 -13.86 -13.21
C GLN A 203 -7.68 -12.72 -12.31
N LEU A 204 -7.49 -11.53 -12.87
CA LEU A 204 -7.09 -10.34 -12.11
C LEU A 204 -8.14 -9.94 -11.06
N ALA A 205 -9.43 -10.08 -11.37
CA ALA A 205 -10.51 -9.78 -10.44
C ALA A 205 -10.52 -10.71 -9.21
N ARG A 206 -10.00 -11.94 -9.32
CA ARG A 206 -9.84 -12.84 -8.15
C ARG A 206 -8.75 -12.37 -7.19
N TYR A 207 -7.85 -11.50 -7.65
CA TYR A 207 -6.70 -10.99 -6.90
C TYR A 207 -6.72 -9.46 -6.82
N GLN A 208 -7.90 -8.88 -6.61
CA GLN A 208 -8.09 -7.42 -6.48
C GLN A 208 -7.24 -6.81 -5.37
N ASP A 209 -6.96 -7.54 -4.30
CA ASP A 209 -6.10 -7.11 -3.21
C ASP A 209 -4.60 -7.02 -3.61
N LEU A 210 -4.20 -7.71 -4.68
CA LEU A 210 -2.83 -7.66 -5.21
C LEU A 210 -2.68 -6.64 -6.35
N PHE A 211 -3.67 -6.62 -7.25
CA PHE A 211 -3.66 -5.82 -8.48
C PHE A 211 -4.53 -4.55 -8.40
N GLY A 212 -5.18 -4.31 -7.26
CA GLY A 212 -5.97 -3.10 -7.00
C GLY A 212 -5.12 -1.85 -7.13
N GLY A 213 -5.71 -0.85 -7.78
CA GLY A 213 -5.13 0.48 -7.95
C GLY A 213 -5.76 1.45 -6.97
#